data_AF-A0A2I2ABU3-F1
#
_entry.id   AF-A0A2I2ABU3-F1
#
_cell.length_a   1.000
_cell.length_b   1.000
_cell.length_c   1.000
_cell.angle_alpha   90.00
_cell.angle_beta   90.00
_cell.angle_gamma   90.00
#
_symmetry.space_group_name_H-M   'P 1'
#
loop_
_entity.id
_entity.type
_entity.pdbx_description
1 polymer ?
#
loop_
_entity_poly.entity_id
_entity_poly.type
_entity_poly.pdbx_seq_one_letter_code
_entity_poly.pdbx_strand_id
1 'polypeptide(L)'
;MSQLQEKRKNSLALSFQELLRSEPLEKITVEQICRKADVHRSTFYRYFQDKYDLLRYAFEHFLIARIDEEDLIGSTISMISKEKQLFRNISVNNDSSFLLWQMLEMLSERLLVSAKNGKLESTPWLARELNSSQYPQLAADMVAGAFLTLLYKWINSNYQMEPKQLANFLGQLGKTE
;
A
#
# COMPACT_ATOMS: atom_id res chain seq x y z
N MET A 1 8.30 17.98 -14.03
CA MET A 1 9.62 17.46 -13.63
C MET A 1 10.39 17.07 -14.89
N SER A 2 11.72 17.17 -14.90
CA SER A 2 12.50 16.69 -16.07
C SER A 2 12.53 15.16 -16.10
N GLN A 3 12.66 14.55 -17.29
CA GLN A 3 12.77 13.08 -17.43
C GLN A 3 13.91 12.50 -16.57
N LEU A 4 14.99 13.25 -16.38
CA LEU A 4 16.11 12.84 -15.54
C LEU A 4 15.76 12.83 -14.05
N GLN A 5 14.96 13.80 -13.58
CA GLN A 5 14.48 13.81 -12.19
C GLN A 5 13.55 12.63 -11.91
N GLU A 6 12.64 12.31 -12.83
CA GLU A 6 11.74 11.17 -12.70
C GLU A 6 12.50 9.84 -12.65
N LYS A 7 13.48 9.65 -13.54
CA LYS A 7 14.35 8.47 -13.51
C LYS A 7 15.08 8.32 -12.18
N ARG A 8 15.53 9.42 -11.57
CA ARG A 8 16.22 9.39 -10.27
C ARG A 8 15.27 9.04 -9.12
N LYS A 9 14.04 9.58 -9.11
CA LYS A 9 12.99 9.16 -8.15
C LYS A 9 12.70 7.67 -8.25
N ASN A 10 12.51 7.18 -9.48
CA ASN A 10 12.25 5.76 -9.74
C ASN A 10 13.41 4.85 -9.29
N SER A 11 14.65 5.25 -9.55
CA SER A 11 15.84 4.51 -9.10
C SER A 11 15.91 4.36 -7.58
N LEU A 12 15.59 5.44 -6.85
CA LEU A 12 15.49 5.43 -5.38
C LEU A 12 14.39 4.49 -4.89
N ALA A 13 13.20 4.56 -5.49
CA ALA A 13 12.06 3.71 -5.12
C ALA A 13 12.33 2.22 -5.37
N LEU A 14 12.89 1.86 -6.52
CA LEU A 14 13.24 0.48 -6.85
C LEU A 14 14.33 -0.07 -5.92
N SER A 15 15.36 0.73 -5.64
CA SER A 15 16.42 0.36 -4.70
C SER A 15 15.87 0.14 -3.30
N PHE A 16 14.94 0.99 -2.87
CA PHE A 16 14.27 0.87 -1.58
C PHE A 16 13.38 -0.37 -1.48
N GLN A 17 12.61 -0.69 -2.53
CA GLN A 17 11.83 -1.93 -2.58
C GLN A 17 12.70 -3.18 -2.45
N GLU A 18 13.88 -3.20 -3.06
CA GLU A 18 14.83 -4.29 -2.89
C GLU A 18 15.33 -4.41 -1.45
N LEU A 19 15.59 -3.30 -0.74
CA LEU A 19 15.95 -3.35 0.70
C LEU A 19 14.79 -3.87 1.55
N LEU A 20 13.56 -3.46 1.24
CA LEU A 20 12.36 -3.94 1.93
C LEU A 20 12.15 -5.45 1.75
N ARG A 21 12.71 -6.09 0.72
CA ARG A 21 12.70 -7.55 0.61
C ARG A 21 13.68 -8.24 1.56
N SER A 22 14.68 -7.53 2.08
CA SER A 22 15.71 -8.10 2.97
C SER A 22 15.54 -7.73 4.44
N GLU A 23 15.07 -6.53 4.76
CA GLU A 23 15.01 -6.06 6.16
C GLU A 23 13.78 -5.18 6.44
N PRO A 24 13.31 -5.10 7.70
CA PRO A 24 12.18 -4.26 8.08
C PRO A 24 12.43 -2.77 7.81
N LEU A 25 11.39 -2.05 7.42
CA LEU A 25 11.41 -0.62 7.14
C LEU A 25 12.15 0.18 8.22
N GLU A 26 11.88 -0.10 9.49
CA GLU A 26 12.48 0.64 10.60
C GLU A 26 14.02 0.53 10.65
N LYS A 27 14.58 -0.59 10.17
CA LYS A 27 16.04 -0.81 10.11
C LYS A 27 16.69 -0.19 8.89
N ILE A 28 15.93 0.10 7.84
CA ILE A 28 16.46 0.75 6.63
C ILE A 28 16.77 2.22 6.92
N THR A 29 18.00 2.61 6.62
CA THR A 29 18.47 3.99 6.70
C THR A 29 18.49 4.68 5.33
N VAL A 30 18.38 6.01 5.32
CA VAL A 30 18.56 6.82 4.10
C VAL A 30 19.93 6.55 3.46
N GLU A 31 20.97 6.26 4.25
CA GLU A 31 22.29 5.93 3.73
C GLU A 31 22.28 4.62 2.92
N GLN A 32 21.66 3.55 3.44
CA GLN A 32 21.54 2.29 2.70
C GLN A 32 20.79 2.46 1.38
N ILE A 33 19.72 3.25 1.38
CA ILE A 33 18.95 3.57 0.17
C ILE A 33 19.83 4.29 -0.85
N CYS A 34 20.52 5.35 -0.42
CA CYS A 34 21.41 6.14 -1.27
C CYS A 34 22.54 5.30 -1.86
N ARG A 35 23.18 4.46 -1.02
CA ARG A 35 24.26 3.57 -1.43
C ARG A 35 23.79 2.58 -2.49
N LYS A 36 22.60 2.00 -2.31
CA LYS A 36 22.04 1.02 -3.24
C LYS A 36 21.60 1.66 -4.56
N ALA A 37 21.07 2.88 -4.51
CA ALA A 37 20.66 3.63 -5.70
C ALA A 37 21.81 4.36 -6.42
N ASP A 38 23.05 4.23 -5.93
CA ASP A 38 24.24 4.92 -6.41
C ASP A 38 24.05 6.45 -6.51
N VAL A 39 23.63 7.05 -5.39
CA VAL A 39 23.44 8.51 -5.27
C VAL A 39 23.94 9.05 -3.93
N HIS A 40 24.22 10.35 -3.89
CA HIS A 40 24.51 11.05 -2.63
C HIS A 40 23.23 11.33 -1.81
N ARG A 41 23.36 11.46 -0.49
CA ARG A 41 22.26 11.85 0.41
C ARG A 41 21.57 13.16 0.02
N SER A 42 22.33 14.14 -0.46
CA SER A 42 21.77 15.41 -0.97
C SER A 42 20.82 15.19 -2.16
N THR A 43 21.03 14.14 -2.96
CA THR A 43 20.14 13.76 -4.05
C THR A 43 18.86 13.12 -3.53
N PHE A 44 18.93 12.30 -2.48
CA PHE A 44 17.73 11.77 -1.81
C PHE A 44 16.85 12.90 -1.28
N TYR A 45 17.42 13.80 -0.47
CA TYR A 45 16.66 14.87 0.18
C TYR A 45 16.15 15.95 -0.79
N ARG A 46 16.61 15.95 -2.04
CA ARG A 46 16.00 16.75 -3.11
C ARG A 46 14.63 16.22 -3.54
N TYR A 47 14.35 14.95 -3.32
CA TYR A 47 13.14 14.28 -3.80
C TYR A 47 12.21 13.79 -2.68
N PHE A 48 12.78 13.40 -1.53
CA PHE A 48 12.02 12.79 -0.44
C PHE A 48 12.46 13.38 0.90
N GLN A 49 11.50 13.66 1.78
CA GLN A 49 11.79 14.18 3.12
C GLN A 49 12.45 13.11 3.99
N ASP A 50 11.93 11.89 3.92
CA ASP A 50 12.42 10.72 4.65
C ASP A 50 12.07 9.41 3.92
N LYS A 51 12.31 8.27 4.57
CA LYS A 51 12.02 6.94 4.02
C LYS A 51 10.52 6.61 3.94
N TYR A 52 9.67 7.29 4.71
CA TYR A 52 8.22 7.10 4.68
C TYR A 52 7.61 7.85 3.49
N ASP A 53 8.09 9.05 3.19
CA ASP A 53 7.76 9.76 1.95
C ASP A 53 8.17 8.95 0.71
N LEU A 54 9.37 8.35 0.73
CA LEU A 54 9.78 7.41 -0.31
C LEU A 54 8.90 6.15 -0.36
N LEU A 55 8.47 5.61 0.80
CA LEU A 55 7.57 4.47 0.86
C LEU A 55 6.23 4.79 0.18
N ARG A 56 5.62 5.93 0.51
CA ARG A 56 4.38 6.38 -0.13
C ARG A 56 4.54 6.48 -1.63
N TYR A 57 5.60 7.15 -2.11
CA TYR A 57 5.88 7.24 -3.54
C TYR A 57 6.07 5.87 -4.20
N ALA A 58 6.85 4.98 -3.58
CA ALA A 58 7.10 3.63 -4.09
C ALA A 58 5.81 2.81 -4.17
N PHE A 59 4.92 2.95 -3.19
CA PHE A 59 3.61 2.31 -3.19
C PHE A 59 2.77 2.83 -4.34
N GLU A 60 2.54 4.14 -4.41
CA GLU A 60 1.70 4.79 -5.42
C GLU A 60 2.15 4.47 -6.86
N HIS A 61 3.46 4.47 -7.13
CA HIS A 61 3.98 4.39 -8.51
C HIS A 61 4.32 2.97 -8.97
N PHE A 62 4.58 2.01 -8.06
CA PHE A 62 5.06 0.68 -8.45
C PHE A 62 4.19 -0.48 -7.96
N LEU A 63 3.49 -0.32 -6.84
CA LEU A 63 2.64 -1.39 -6.29
C LEU A 63 1.19 -1.11 -6.63
N ILE A 64 0.72 0.08 -6.28
CA ILE A 64 -0.63 0.58 -6.52
C ILE A 64 -0.96 0.63 -8.00
N ALA A 65 -0.01 1.02 -8.85
CA ALA A 65 -0.16 1.06 -10.30
C ALA A 65 -0.36 -0.34 -10.95
N ARG A 66 -0.12 -1.42 -10.20
CA ARG A 66 -0.34 -2.81 -10.66
C ARG A 66 -1.67 -3.39 -10.19
N ILE A 67 -2.43 -2.65 -9.40
CA ILE A 67 -3.76 -3.08 -8.95
C ILE A 67 -4.72 -2.92 -10.12
N ASP A 68 -5.42 -4.01 -10.41
CA ASP A 68 -6.43 -4.08 -11.45
C ASP A 68 -7.70 -3.36 -10.96
N GLU A 69 -8.17 -2.37 -11.71
CA GLU A 69 -9.40 -1.64 -11.38
C GLU A 69 -10.64 -2.54 -11.51
N GLU A 70 -10.58 -3.58 -12.36
CA GLU A 70 -11.65 -4.58 -12.52
C GLU A 70 -11.65 -5.66 -11.43
N ASP A 71 -10.56 -5.81 -10.67
CA ASP A 71 -10.46 -6.72 -9.52
C ASP A 71 -9.56 -6.14 -8.43
N LEU A 72 -10.06 -5.12 -7.73
CA LEU A 72 -9.28 -4.40 -6.72
C LEU A 72 -8.82 -5.31 -5.58
N ILE A 73 -9.72 -6.15 -5.08
CA ILE A 73 -9.47 -7.01 -3.91
C ILE A 73 -8.52 -8.15 -4.31
N GLY A 74 -8.84 -8.88 -5.38
CA GLY A 74 -8.05 -10.03 -5.81
C GLY A 74 -6.66 -9.63 -6.30
N SER A 75 -6.54 -8.53 -7.06
CA SER A 75 -5.23 -8.03 -7.50
C SER A 75 -4.37 -7.53 -6.34
N THR A 76 -4.95 -6.87 -5.33
CA THR A 76 -4.24 -6.46 -4.11
C THR A 76 -3.70 -7.68 -3.35
N ILE A 77 -4.52 -8.70 -3.14
CA ILE A 77 -4.10 -9.92 -2.42
C ILE A 77 -3.06 -10.69 -3.23
N SER A 78 -3.21 -10.77 -4.55
CA SER A 78 -2.24 -11.39 -5.46
C SER A 78 -0.88 -10.69 -5.39
N MET A 79 -0.86 -9.34 -5.39
CA MET A 79 0.35 -8.56 -5.21
C MET A 79 1.03 -8.84 -3.87
N ILE A 80 0.27 -8.82 -2.77
CA ILE A 80 0.80 -9.11 -1.43
C ILE A 80 1.37 -10.53 -1.37
N SER A 81 0.68 -11.49 -1.98
CA SER A 81 1.11 -12.89 -2.03
C SER A 81 2.39 -13.10 -2.84
N LYS A 82 2.67 -12.26 -3.85
CA LYS A 82 3.91 -12.32 -4.65
C LYS A 82 5.11 -11.69 -3.94
N GLU A 83 4.86 -10.70 -3.09
CA GLU A 83 5.90 -9.91 -2.41
C GLU A 83 5.83 -10.09 -0.88
N LYS A 84 5.61 -11.33 -0.40
CA LYS A 84 5.37 -11.66 1.01
C LYS A 84 6.39 -11.01 1.96
N GLN A 85 7.68 -11.17 1.68
CA GLN A 85 8.72 -10.65 2.57
C GLN A 85 8.71 -9.12 2.66
N LEU A 86 8.49 -8.43 1.53
CA LEU A 86 8.33 -6.98 1.51
C LEU A 86 7.15 -6.56 2.38
N PHE A 87 5.99 -7.21 2.23
CA PHE A 87 4.80 -6.88 3.02
C PHE A 87 4.97 -7.19 4.51
N ARG A 88 5.69 -8.25 4.89
CA ARG A 88 6.08 -8.48 6.29
C ARG A 88 6.97 -7.35 6.83
N ASN A 89 7.93 -6.92 6.04
CA ASN A 89 8.90 -5.88 6.38
C ASN A 89 8.34 -4.45 6.41
N ILE A 90 7.09 -4.24 6.02
CA ILE A 90 6.35 -2.98 6.21
C ILE A 90 5.11 -3.14 7.10
N SER A 91 4.94 -4.30 7.74
CA SER A 91 3.82 -4.54 8.66
C SER A 91 4.33 -5.21 9.93
N VAL A 92 4.18 -6.53 10.03
CA VAL A 92 4.39 -7.34 11.24
C VAL A 92 5.83 -7.35 11.77
N ASN A 93 6.82 -7.01 10.94
CA ASN A 93 8.22 -6.93 11.38
C ASN A 93 8.62 -5.53 11.87
N ASN A 94 7.67 -4.60 12.01
CA ASN A 94 7.89 -3.27 12.57
C ASN A 94 6.98 -3.07 13.77
N ASP A 95 7.53 -2.55 14.87
CA ASP A 95 6.76 -2.20 16.08
C ASP A 95 6.19 -0.77 16.01
N SER A 96 5.89 -0.29 14.80
CA SER A 96 5.57 1.10 14.50
C SER A 96 4.09 1.27 14.21
N SER A 97 3.33 1.73 15.21
CA SER A 97 1.92 2.13 15.02
C SER A 97 1.77 3.22 13.97
N PHE A 98 2.78 4.08 13.83
CA PHE A 98 2.85 5.12 12.81
C PHE A 98 2.70 4.56 11.39
N LEU A 99 3.35 3.44 11.08
CA LEU A 99 3.27 2.83 9.75
C LEU A 99 1.86 2.31 9.44
N LEU A 100 1.18 1.74 10.44
CA LEU A 100 -0.22 1.30 10.30
C LEU A 100 -1.13 2.50 10.01
N TRP A 101 -0.93 3.63 10.70
CA TRP A 101 -1.68 4.87 10.45
C TRP A 101 -1.43 5.43 9.05
N GLN A 102 -0.18 5.43 8.57
CA GLN A 102 0.15 5.85 7.21
C GLN A 102 -0.50 4.96 6.15
N MET A 103 -0.54 3.65 6.37
CA MET A 103 -1.24 2.73 5.46
C MET A 103 -2.77 2.95 5.47
N LEU A 104 -3.35 3.26 6.64
CA LEU A 104 -4.76 3.60 6.78
C LEU A 104 -5.11 4.85 5.99
N GLU A 105 -4.37 5.94 6.20
CA GLU A 105 -4.53 7.21 5.51
C GLU A 105 -4.43 7.02 3.99
N MET A 106 -3.36 6.38 3.51
CA MET A 106 -3.15 6.12 2.09
C MET A 106 -4.27 5.29 1.46
N LEU A 107 -4.74 4.24 2.14
CA LEU A 107 -5.82 3.39 1.63
C LEU A 107 -7.16 4.13 1.63
N SER A 108 -7.45 4.88 2.69
CA SER A 108 -8.68 5.68 2.82
C SER A 108 -8.78 6.75 1.74
N GLU A 109 -7.71 7.54 1.53
CA GLU A 109 -7.62 8.52 0.46
C GLU A 109 -7.84 7.88 -0.91
N ARG A 110 -7.21 6.72 -1.15
CA ARG A 110 -7.36 6.00 -2.41
C ARG A 110 -8.78 5.50 -2.64
N LEU A 111 -9.43 4.94 -1.61
CA LEU A 111 -10.82 4.49 -1.70
C LEU A 111 -11.75 5.64 -2.09
N LEU A 112 -11.56 6.82 -1.50
CA LEU A 112 -12.34 8.02 -1.85
C LEU A 112 -12.09 8.49 -3.29
N VAL A 113 -10.83 8.55 -3.71
CA VAL A 113 -10.48 8.94 -5.08
C VAL A 113 -11.08 7.95 -6.08
N SER A 114 -10.97 6.65 -5.81
CA SER A 114 -11.57 5.62 -6.65
C SER A 114 -13.09 5.71 -6.70
N ALA A 115 -13.77 5.95 -5.56
CA ALA A 115 -15.21 6.11 -5.50
C ALA A 115 -15.70 7.31 -6.34
N LYS A 116 -15.05 8.47 -6.19
CA LYS A 116 -15.37 9.70 -6.93
C LYS A 116 -15.15 9.57 -8.42
N ASN A 117 -14.14 8.80 -8.82
CA ASN A 117 -13.80 8.57 -10.22
C ASN A 117 -14.57 7.40 -10.85
N GLY A 118 -15.50 6.77 -10.12
CA GLY A 118 -16.26 5.63 -10.62
C GLY A 118 -15.46 4.33 -10.76
N LYS A 119 -14.28 4.23 -10.15
CA LYS A 119 -13.34 3.10 -10.30
C LYS A 119 -13.59 1.93 -9.34
N LEU A 120 -14.79 1.84 -8.77
CA LEU A 120 -15.16 0.80 -7.79
C LEU A 120 -16.25 -0.15 -8.35
N GLU A 121 -16.36 -0.26 -9.68
CA GLU A 121 -17.39 -1.07 -10.35
C GLU A 121 -17.35 -2.55 -9.95
N SER A 122 -16.14 -3.09 -9.72
CA SER A 122 -15.92 -4.46 -9.26
C SER A 122 -16.39 -4.72 -7.82
N THR A 123 -16.64 -3.65 -7.06
CA THR A 123 -17.09 -3.68 -5.66
C THR A 123 -18.22 -2.67 -5.42
N PRO A 124 -19.44 -2.88 -5.96
CA PRO A 124 -20.52 -1.88 -5.90
C PRO A 124 -20.91 -1.47 -4.49
N TRP A 125 -20.78 -2.38 -3.53
CA TRP A 125 -21.08 -2.09 -2.12
C TRP A 125 -20.13 -1.04 -1.54
N LEU A 126 -18.83 -1.05 -1.92
CA LEU A 126 -17.86 -0.05 -1.50
C LEU A 126 -18.22 1.31 -2.10
N ALA A 127 -18.53 1.34 -3.40
CA ALA A 127 -18.96 2.56 -4.06
C ALA A 127 -20.21 3.15 -3.39
N ARG A 128 -21.20 2.30 -3.07
CA ARG A 128 -22.43 2.70 -2.38
C ARG A 128 -22.12 3.27 -1.00
N GLU A 129 -21.36 2.56 -0.17
CA GLU A 129 -21.02 2.97 1.20
C GLU A 129 -20.33 4.35 1.21
N LEU A 130 -19.33 4.52 0.35
CA LEU A 130 -18.53 5.75 0.30
C LEU A 130 -19.31 6.94 -0.28
N ASN A 131 -20.12 6.72 -1.32
CA ASN A 131 -20.84 7.80 -2.00
C ASN A 131 -22.15 8.21 -1.29
N SER A 132 -22.77 7.31 -0.54
CA SER A 132 -24.05 7.59 0.16
C SER A 132 -23.86 8.07 1.60
N SER A 133 -22.67 7.92 2.18
CA SER A 133 -22.40 8.34 3.55
C SER A 133 -22.44 9.87 3.70
N GLN A 134 -23.05 10.34 4.80
CA GLN A 134 -22.96 11.74 5.24
C GLN A 134 -21.52 12.14 5.62
N TYR A 135 -20.68 11.17 5.96
CA TYR A 135 -19.28 11.35 6.35
C TYR A 135 -18.36 10.44 5.51
N PRO A 136 -18.13 10.74 4.22
CA PRO A 136 -17.38 9.85 3.31
C PRO A 136 -15.97 9.50 3.82
N GLN A 137 -15.28 10.45 4.45
CA GLN A 137 -13.96 10.21 5.02
C GLN A 137 -13.98 9.16 6.13
N LEU A 138 -14.91 9.27 7.07
CA LEU A 138 -15.04 8.28 8.16
C LEU A 138 -15.46 6.91 7.62
N ALA A 139 -16.32 6.87 6.59
CA ALA A 139 -16.68 5.62 5.92
C ALA A 139 -15.45 4.97 5.24
N ALA A 140 -14.61 5.77 4.58
CA ALA A 140 -13.36 5.31 3.97
C ALA A 140 -12.37 4.80 5.01
N ASP A 141 -12.21 5.51 6.13
CA ASP A 141 -11.34 5.10 7.25
C ASP A 141 -11.81 3.77 7.86
N MET A 142 -13.14 3.60 8.04
CA MET A 142 -13.73 2.37 8.55
C MET A 142 -13.46 1.17 7.63
N VAL A 143 -13.72 1.34 6.33
CA VAL A 143 -13.45 0.30 5.33
C VAL A 143 -11.96 -0.01 5.30
N ALA A 144 -11.10 1.00 5.16
CA ALA A 144 -9.65 0.83 5.12
C ALA A 144 -9.14 0.09 6.38
N GLY A 145 -9.64 0.44 7.56
CA GLY A 145 -9.31 -0.21 8.82
C GLY A 145 -9.71 -1.68 8.86
N ALA A 146 -10.91 -2.02 8.38
CA ALA A 146 -11.37 -3.42 8.29
C ALA A 146 -10.47 -4.25 7.36
N PHE A 147 -10.16 -3.72 6.16
CA PHE A 147 -9.27 -4.38 5.20
C PHE A 147 -7.85 -4.54 5.78
N LEU A 148 -7.26 -3.48 6.32
CA LEU A 148 -5.91 -3.51 6.88
C LEU A 148 -5.80 -4.47 8.06
N THR A 149 -6.82 -4.54 8.91
CA THR A 149 -6.85 -5.50 10.02
C THR A 149 -6.79 -6.94 9.53
N LEU A 150 -7.56 -7.27 8.48
CA LEU A 150 -7.58 -8.62 7.91
C LEU A 150 -6.27 -8.94 7.17
N LEU A 151 -5.72 -7.99 6.42
CA LEU A 151 -4.41 -8.14 5.77
C LEU A 151 -3.30 -8.33 6.80
N TYR A 152 -3.28 -7.53 7.87
CA TYR A 152 -2.32 -7.66 8.96
C TYR A 152 -2.42 -9.05 9.60
N LYS A 153 -3.63 -9.52 9.94
CA LYS A 153 -3.84 -10.86 10.50
C LYS A 153 -3.35 -11.96 9.56
N TRP A 154 -3.60 -11.82 8.26
CA TRP A 154 -3.15 -12.79 7.26
C TRP A 154 -1.62 -12.82 7.11
N ILE A 155 -0.97 -11.65 7.11
CA ILE A 155 0.49 -11.56 7.08
C ILE A 155 1.10 -12.13 8.38
N ASN A 156 0.49 -11.81 9.52
CA ASN A 156 0.96 -12.24 10.85
C ASN A 156 0.83 -13.75 11.04
N SER A 157 -0.24 -14.37 10.51
CA SER A 157 -0.39 -15.83 10.49
C SER A 157 0.53 -16.53 9.48
N ASN A 158 1.49 -15.79 8.89
CA ASN A 158 2.38 -16.29 7.84
C ASN A 158 1.62 -16.80 6.62
N TYR A 159 0.58 -16.07 6.21
CA TYR A 159 -0.19 -16.32 4.99
C TYR A 159 -0.90 -17.68 4.97
N GLN A 160 -1.39 -18.16 6.12
CA GLN A 160 -2.03 -19.48 6.25
C GLN A 160 -3.29 -19.66 5.40
N MET A 161 -4.09 -18.60 5.21
CA MET A 161 -5.27 -18.64 4.35
C MET A 161 -4.86 -18.50 2.88
N GLU A 162 -5.45 -19.31 2.00
CA GLU A 162 -5.16 -19.20 0.57
C GLU A 162 -5.60 -17.83 0.01
N PRO A 163 -4.80 -17.19 -0.87
CA PRO A 163 -5.14 -15.88 -1.46
C PRO A 163 -6.56 -15.78 -2.01
N LYS A 164 -7.03 -16.83 -2.72
CA LYS A 164 -8.38 -16.87 -3.30
C LYS A 164 -9.47 -16.91 -2.23
N GLN A 165 -9.24 -17.59 -1.11
CA GLN A 165 -10.20 -17.66 0.00
C GLN A 165 -10.33 -16.30 0.68
N LEU A 166 -9.21 -15.63 0.94
CA LEU A 166 -9.21 -14.29 1.51
C LEU A 166 -9.88 -13.27 0.58
N ALA A 167 -9.62 -13.35 -0.73
CA ALA A 167 -10.24 -12.48 -1.72
C ALA A 167 -11.76 -12.66 -1.75
N ASN A 168 -12.23 -13.92 -1.76
CA ASN A 168 -13.65 -14.24 -1.72
C ASN A 168 -14.31 -13.71 -0.44
N PHE A 169 -13.67 -13.89 0.72
CA PHE A 169 -14.19 -13.39 1.99
C PHE A 169 -14.31 -11.85 2.00
N LEU A 170 -13.24 -11.14 1.61
CA LEU A 170 -13.24 -9.67 1.55
C LEU A 170 -14.25 -9.13 0.51
N GLY A 171 -14.44 -9.83 -0.61
CA GLY A 171 -15.44 -9.48 -1.63
C GLY A 171 -16.90 -9.71 -1.21
N GLN A 172 -17.14 -10.46 -0.13
CA GLN A 172 -18.47 -10.72 0.42
C GLN A 172 -18.88 -9.73 1.53
N LEU A 173 -17.96 -8.93 2.07
CA LEU A 173 -18.21 -8.07 3.24
C LEU A 173 -19.35 -7.05 3.07
N GLY A 174 -19.69 -6.64 1.85
CA GLY A 174 -20.86 -5.78 1.59
C GLY A 174 -22.01 -6.44 0.85
N LYS A 175 -22.05 -7.77 0.81
CA LYS A 175 -23.17 -8.57 0.28
C LYS A 175 -24.15 -9.05 1.36
N THR A 176 -23.92 -8.70 2.62
CA THR A 176 -24.87 -8.97 3.69
C THR A 176 -26.09 -8.07 3.51
N GLU A 177 -27.26 -8.72 3.51
CA GLU A 177 -28.57 -8.27 3.00
C GLU A 177 -29.02 -6.87 3.44
#